data_AF-A0A376LML5-F1
#
_entry.id   AF-A0A376LML5-F1
#
_cell.length_a   1.000
_cell.length_b   1.000
_cell.length_c   1.000
_cell.angle_alpha   90.00
_cell.angle_beta   90.00
_cell.angle_gamma   90.00
#
_symmetry.space_group_name_H-M   'P 1'
#
loop_
_entity.id
_entity.type
_entity.pdbx_description
1 polymer ?
#
loop_
_entity_poly.entity_id
_entity_poly.type
_entity_poly.pdbx_seq_one_letter_code
_entity_poly.pdbx_strand_id
1 'polypeptide(L)' 'MKYIFMHHMQNNWKVLHYSRVMSCVIRCVLRGDEAVALLQMTPFAWRAKPEVWQTLAAKEVFDCQTDFNIHLWQRSY' A
#
# COMPACT_ATOMS: atom_id res chain seq x y z
N MET A 1 -16.21 -18.18 -14.45
CA MET A 1 -16.92 -16.90 -14.30
C MET A 1 -16.05 -15.83 -13.63
N LYS A 2 -14.89 -15.46 -14.21
CA LYS A 2 -13.98 -14.43 -13.65
C LYS A 2 -13.76 -13.22 -14.60
N TYR A 3 -14.40 -13.24 -15.78
CA TYR A 3 -14.12 -12.29 -16.87
C TYR A 3 -15.21 -11.22 -17.10
N ILE A 4 -16.38 -11.31 -16.45
CA ILE A 4 -17.50 -10.40 -16.73
C ILE A 4 -17.46 -9.11 -15.88
N PHE A 5 -16.86 -9.15 -14.69
CA PHE A 5 -16.76 -7.97 -13.82
C PHE A 5 -15.69 -6.95 -14.25
N MET A 6 -14.62 -7.39 -14.95
CA MET A 6 -13.62 -6.46 -15.52
C MET A 6 -14.11 -5.81 -16.81
N HIS A 7 -14.90 -6.52 -17.63
CA HIS A 7 -15.36 -5.99 -18.92
C HIS A 7 -16.48 -4.93 -18.77
N HIS A 8 -17.25 -4.96 -17.69
CA HIS A 8 -18.28 -3.93 -17.42
C HIS A 8 -17.72 -2.66 -16.77
N MET A 9 -16.58 -2.73 -16.07
CA MET A 9 -15.89 -1.56 -15.49
C MET A 9 -15.07 -0.77 -16.52
N GLN A 10 -14.62 -1.40 -17.61
CA GLN A 10 -13.77 -0.75 -18.62
C GLN A 10 -14.49 0.31 -19.47
N ASN A 11 -15.82 0.28 -19.55
CA ASN A 11 -16.58 1.21 -20.39
C ASN A 11 -16.92 2.55 -19.74
N ASN A 12 -16.73 2.72 -18.42
CA ASN A 12 -17.04 3.96 -17.72
C ASN A 12 -15.82 4.89 -17.53
N TRP A 13 -14.61 4.42 -17.86
CA TRP A 13 -13.38 5.20 -17.67
C TRP A 13 -13.15 6.25 -18.77
N LYS A 14 -13.94 6.23 -19.85
CA LYS A 14 -13.82 7.19 -20.95
C LYS A 14 -14.35 8.60 -20.63
N VAL A 15 -15.12 8.76 -19.54
CA VAL A 15 -15.70 10.06 -19.10
C VAL A 15 -15.08 10.60 -17.82
N LEU A 16 -14.04 9.92 -17.29
CA LEU A 16 -13.28 10.40 -16.15
C LEU A 16 -12.14 11.27 -16.66
N HIS A 17 -12.17 12.55 -16.31
CA HIS A 17 -11.03 13.42 -16.49
C HIS A 17 -10.10 13.21 -15.30
N TYR A 18 -8.87 12.82 -15.60
CA TYR A 18 -7.80 12.80 -14.62
C TYR A 18 -7.56 14.24 -14.16
N SER A 19 -7.91 14.54 -12.91
CA SER A 19 -7.89 15.92 -12.41
C SER A 19 -6.56 16.22 -11.74
N ARG A 20 -6.12 15.34 -10.84
CA ARG A 20 -4.90 15.56 -10.05
C ARG A 20 -4.30 14.27 -9.52
N VAL A 21 -2.98 14.26 -9.39
CA VAL A 21 -2.27 13.32 -8.53
C VAL A 21 -1.55 14.07 -7.44
N MET A 22 -1.57 13.47 -6.26
CA MET A 22 -0.79 13.89 -5.11
C MET A 22 0.04 12.69 -4.65
N SER A 23 1.34 12.86 -4.57
CA SER A 23 2.20 11.95 -3.81
C SER A 23 2.39 12.49 -2.41
N CYS A 24 2.27 11.63 -1.41
CA CYS A 24 2.51 11.99 -0.02
C CYS A 24 3.45 10.97 0.59
N VAL A 25 4.57 11.47 1.11
CA VAL A 25 5.57 10.67 1.81
C VAL A 25 5.50 11.03 3.28
N ILE A 26 5.27 10.04 4.13
CA ILE A 26 5.26 10.22 5.59
C ILE A 26 6.33 9.32 6.20
N ARG A 27 7.06 9.87 7.17
CA ARG A 27 7.95 9.09 8.04
C ARG A 27 7.17 8.62 9.25
N CYS A 28 7.21 7.32 9.49
CA CYS A 28 6.59 6.68 10.62
C CYS A 28 7.67 5.99 11.44
N VAL A 29 7.66 6.27 12.74
CA VAL A 29 8.52 5.63 13.72
C VAL A 29 7.67 4.61 14.46
N LEU A 30 8.02 3.34 14.34
CA LEU A 30 7.25 2.22 14.87
C LEU A 30 8.06 1.43 15.87
N ARG A 31 7.40 0.74 16.79
CA ARG A 31 8.06 -0.21 17.69
C ARG A 31 8.29 -1.54 16.97
N GLY A 32 9.24 -2.34 17.45
CA GLY A 32 9.55 -3.64 16.85
C GLY A 32 8.34 -4.54 16.66
N ASP A 33 7.46 -4.61 17.65
CA ASP A 33 6.21 -5.38 17.59
C ASP A 33 5.25 -4.88 16.51
N GLU A 34 5.13 -3.56 16.33
CA GLU A 34 4.29 -2.92 15.31
C GLU A 34 4.88 -3.14 13.90
N ALA A 35 6.21 -3.09 13.78
CA ALA A 35 6.91 -3.37 12.52
C ALA A 35 6.73 -4.83 12.09
N VAL A 36 6.75 -5.77 13.04
CA VAL A 36 6.46 -7.19 12.80
C VAL A 36 5.01 -7.38 12.35
N ALA A 37 4.04 -6.74 13.03
CA ALA A 37 2.63 -6.80 12.65
C ALA A 37 2.40 -6.24 11.24
N LEU A 38 3.05 -5.12 10.88
CA LEU A 38 3.00 -4.60 9.52
C LEU A 38 3.59 -5.59 8.50
N LEU A 39 4.74 -6.20 8.80
CA LEU A 39 5.35 -7.18 7.91
C LEU A 39 4.39 -8.35 7.61
N GLN A 40 3.64 -8.84 8.61
CA GLN A 40 2.64 -9.91 8.46
C GLN A 40 1.49 -9.54 7.52
N MET A 41 1.10 -8.26 7.48
CA MET A 41 0.04 -7.78 6.59
C MET A 41 0.53 -7.55 5.15
N THR A 42 1.83 -7.67 4.90
CA THR A 42 2.38 -7.54 3.53
C THR A 42 2.47 -8.90 2.84
N PRO A 43 2.28 -8.95 1.50
CA PRO A 43 2.45 -10.18 0.73
C PRO A 43 3.89 -10.71 0.72
N PHE A 44 4.84 -10.00 1.33
CA PHE A 44 6.25 -10.38 1.44
C PHE A 44 6.57 -11.17 2.72
N ALA A 45 5.61 -11.30 3.65
CA ALA A 45 5.80 -11.99 4.93
C ALA A 45 6.38 -13.40 4.77
N TRP A 46 5.86 -14.19 3.83
CA TRP A 46 6.30 -15.58 3.60
C TRP A 46 7.73 -15.70 3.06
N ARG A 47 8.27 -14.61 2.49
CA ARG A 47 9.62 -14.57 1.92
C ARG A 47 10.67 -14.07 2.91
N ALA A 48 10.24 -13.51 4.05
CA ALA A 48 11.13 -13.01 5.08
C ALA A 48 11.75 -14.16 5.89
N LYS A 49 13.09 -14.22 5.95
CA LYS A 49 13.83 -15.21 6.74
C LYS A 49 13.57 -15.01 8.25
N PRO A 50 13.59 -16.08 9.07
CA PRO A 50 13.38 -15.99 10.53
C PRO A 50 14.27 -14.96 11.23
N GLU A 51 15.51 -14.79 10.77
CA GLU A 51 16.47 -13.81 11.27
C GLU A 51 15.95 -12.36 11.14
N VAL A 52 15.23 -12.05 10.07
CA VAL A 52 14.65 -10.73 9.81
C VAL A 52 13.53 -10.43 10.82
N TRP A 53 12.71 -11.44 11.13
CA TRP A 53 11.66 -11.34 12.14
C TRP A 53 12.23 -11.07 13.53
N GLN A 54 13.27 -11.80 13.92
CA GLN A 54 13.96 -11.59 15.21
C GLN A 54 14.60 -10.21 15.28
N THR A 55 15.24 -9.78 14.20
CA THR A 55 15.89 -8.45 14.13
C THR A 55 14.87 -7.32 14.22
N LEU A 56 13.71 -7.46 13.57
CA LEU A 56 12.61 -6.49 13.64
C LEU A 56 11.97 -6.46 15.04
N ALA A 57 11.71 -7.62 15.65
CA ALA A 57 11.14 -7.71 16.99
C ALA A 57 12.08 -7.14 18.06
N ALA A 58 13.39 -7.37 17.93
CA ALA A 58 14.39 -6.85 18.86
C ALA A 58 14.67 -5.34 18.70
N LYS A 59 14.16 -4.71 17.63
CA LYS A 59 14.40 -3.30 17.37
C LYS A 59 13.42 -2.45 18.15
N GLU A 60 13.90 -1.62 19.07
CA GLU A 60 13.04 -0.72 19.85
C GLU A 60 12.37 0.35 18.97
N VAL A 61 13.10 0.82 17.95
CA VAL A 61 12.67 1.89 17.05
C VAL A 61 12.93 1.50 15.60
N PHE A 62 11.87 1.39 14.82
CA PHE A 62 11.89 1.12 13.40
C PHE A 62 11.41 2.36 12.64
N ASP A 63 12.36 3.11 12.07
CA ASP A 63 12.08 4.18 11.11
C ASP A 63 11.69 3.58 9.76
N CYS A 64 10.49 3.94 9.29
CA CYS A 64 10.00 3.55 7.99
C CYS A 64 9.38 4.74 7.25
N GLN A 65 9.38 4.66 5.93
CA GLN A 65 8.76 5.65 5.06
C GLN A 65 7.59 5.01 4.34
N THR A 66 6.43 5.65 4.38
CA THR A 66 5.24 5.23 3.63
C THR A 66 4.98 6.23 2.51
N ASP A 67 4.92 5.72 1.28
CA ASP A 67 4.61 6.48 0.08
C ASP A 67 3.17 6.20 -0.35
N PHE A 68 2.36 7.26 -0.42
CA PHE A 68 0.99 7.20 -0.90
C PHE A 68 0.87 7.96 -2.22
N ASN A 69 0.41 7.27 -3.26
CA ASN A 69 0.02 7.89 -4.52
C ASN A 69 -1.50 7.99 -4.57
N ILE A 70 -2.01 9.22 -4.42
CA ILE A 70 -3.44 9.52 -4.39
C ILE A 70 -3.83 10.10 -5.74
N HIS A 71 -4.73 9.40 -6.43
CA HIS A 71 -5.25 9.80 -7.73
C HIS A 71 -6.67 10.34 -7.58
N LEU A 72 -6.90 11.59 -7.96
CA LEU A 72 -8.20 12.23 -7.95
C LEU A 72 -8.79 12.25 -9.37
N TRP A 73 -9.89 11.52 -9.53
CA TRP A 73 -10.63 11.43 -10.78
C TRP A 73 -11.90 12.25 -10.66
N GLN A 74 -12.14 13.15 -11.61
CA GLN A 74 -13.38 13.91 -11.69
C GLN A 74 -14.22 13.35 -12.83
N ARG A 75 -15.50 13.12 -12.57
CA ARG A 75 -16.46 12.73 -13.59
C ARG A 75 -16.94 14.00 -14.29
N SER A 76 -16.73 14.10 -15.60
CA SER A 76 -17.39 15.13 -16.39
C SER A 76 -18.87 14.82 -16.48
N TYR A 77 -19.70 15.80 -16.17
CA TYR A 77 -21.17 15.74 -16.28
C TYR A 77 -21.63 16.45 -17.56
#